data_AF-A0A6A5QDB1-F1
#
_entry.id   AF-A0A6A5QDB1-F1
#
_cell.length_a   1.000
_cell.length_b   1.000
_cell.length_c   1.000
_cell.angle_alpha   90.00
_cell.angle_beta   90.00
_cell.angle_gamma   90.00
#
_symmetry.space_group_name_H-M   'P 1'
#
loop_
_entity.id
_entity.type
_entity.pdbx_description
1 polymer ?
#
loop_
_entity_poly.entity_id
_entity_poly.type
_entity_poly.pdbx_seq_one_letter_code
_entity_poly.pdbx_strand_id
1 'polypeptide(L)' 'QIREVLLDFVLLRRQHTGALIVANLLHVLKNTKITKQLLAVTYNNASNNRTLTKSLESSLANKGII' A
#
# COMPACT_ATOMS: atom_id res chain seq x y z
N GLN A 1 -4.33 -23.44 2.21
CA GLN A 1 -5.55 -22.67 2.50
C GLN A 1 -5.16 -21.20 2.59
N ILE A 2 -5.81 -20.30 1.84
CA ILE A 2 -5.53 -18.85 1.90
C ILE A 2 -6.20 -18.30 3.17
N ARG A 3 -5.48 -17.49 3.95
CA ARG A 3 -6.03 -16.81 5.13
C ARG A 3 -6.10 -15.32 4.84
N GLU A 4 -7.25 -14.73 5.10
CA GLU A 4 -7.47 -13.29 5.02
C GLU A 4 -7.38 -12.69 6.43
N VAL A 5 -6.65 -11.58 6.55
CA VAL A 5 -6.53 -10.85 7.81
C VAL A 5 -6.68 -9.37 7.50
N LEU A 6 -7.64 -8.72 8.15
CA LEU A 6 -7.76 -7.28 8.15
C LEU A 6 -6.63 -6.68 9.00
N LEU A 7 -5.82 -5.81 8.40
CA LEU A 7 -4.71 -5.15 9.10
C LEU A 7 -5.13 -3.83 9.75
N ASP A 8 -5.88 -2.99 9.03
CA ASP A 8 -6.31 -1.67 9.53
C ASP A 8 -7.48 -1.08 8.72
N PHE A 9 -8.18 -0.10 9.31
CA PHE A 9 -9.16 0.77 8.65
C PHE A 9 -8.66 2.22 8.65
N VAL A 10 -8.11 2.66 7.52
CA VAL A 10 -7.52 4.01 7.41
C VAL A 10 -8.51 5.01 6.82
N LEU A 11 -8.89 6.01 7.62
CA LEU A 11 -9.69 7.14 7.16
C LEU A 11 -8.82 8.19 6.44
N LEU A 12 -9.08 8.42 5.15
CA LEU A 12 -8.38 9.42 4.36
C LEU A 12 -9.08 10.79 4.45
N ARG A 13 -8.55 11.70 5.28
CA ARG A 13 -9.11 13.05 5.53
C ARG A 13 -8.67 14.13 4.52
N ARG A 14 -7.77 13.80 3.59
CA ARG A 14 -7.24 14.72 2.55
C ARG A 14 -7.56 14.17 1.16
N GLN A 15 -7.20 14.89 0.09
CA GLN A 15 -7.33 14.37 -1.29
C GLN A 15 -6.73 12.96 -1.41
N HIS A 16 -7.50 12.05 -2.02
CA HIS A 16 -7.16 10.63 -2.16
C HIS A 16 -6.16 10.39 -3.31
N THR A 17 -5.00 11.03 -3.22
CA THR A 17 -3.91 10.84 -4.17
C THR A 17 -3.25 9.48 -3.98
N GLY A 18 -2.72 8.90 -5.05
CA GLY A 18 -2.01 7.62 -4.98
C GLY A 18 -0.83 7.64 -3.99
N ALA A 19 -0.10 8.74 -3.91
CA ALA A 19 1.01 8.91 -2.97
C ALA A 19 0.56 8.87 -1.50
N LEU A 20 -0.58 9.50 -1.18
CA LEU A 20 -1.14 9.47 0.18
C LEU A 20 -1.55 8.05 0.56
N ILE A 21 -2.19 7.32 -0.35
CA ILE A 21 -2.62 5.94 -0.11
C ILE A 21 -1.40 5.05 0.14
N VAL A 22 -0.35 5.18 -0.66
CA VAL A 22 0.91 4.43 -0.46
C VAL A 22 1.56 4.73 0.87
N ALA A 23 1.64 6.01 1.27
CA ALA A 23 2.22 6.38 2.55
C ALA A 23 1.48 5.73 3.74
N ASN A 24 0.14 5.70 3.69
CA ASN A 24 -0.67 5.03 4.71
C ASN A 24 -0.52 3.51 4.67
N LEU A 25 -0.50 2.89 3.48
CA LEU A 25 -0.28 1.45 3.34
C LEU A 25 1.06 1.02 3.95
N LEU A 26 2.14 1.74 3.64
CA LEU A 26 3.47 1.44 4.18
C LEU A 26 3.51 1.62 5.71
N HIS A 27 2.75 2.58 6.25
CA HIS A 27 2.62 2.76 7.69
C HIS A 27 1.93 1.55 8.36
N VAL A 28 0.82 1.07 7.79
CA VAL A 28 0.10 -0.11 8.27
C VAL A 28 0.98 -1.37 8.22
N LEU A 29 1.68 -1.60 7.10
CA LEU A 29 2.58 -2.75 6.94
C LEU A 29 3.73 -2.71 7.97
N LYS A 30 4.30 -1.53 8.22
CA LYS A 30 5.35 -1.35 9.23
C LYS A 30 4.82 -1.64 10.65
N ASN A 31 3.64 -1.13 11.00
CA ASN A 31 3.05 -1.32 12.33
C ASN A 31 2.67 -2.78 12.60
N THR A 32 2.28 -3.51 11.57
CA THR A 32 1.94 -4.94 11.65
C THR A 32 3.16 -5.86 11.61
N LYS A 33 4.39 -5.29 11.59
CA LYS A 33 5.67 -6.03 11.49
C LYS A 33 5.75 -6.95 10.27
N ILE A 34 5.01 -6.62 9.21
CA ILE A 34 5.11 -7.33 7.93
C ILE A 34 6.36 -6.78 7.21
N THR A 35 7.44 -7.54 7.29
CA THR A 35 8.75 -7.18 6.71
C THR A 35 9.09 -7.97 5.44
N LYS A 36 8.16 -8.81 4.96
CA LYS A 36 8.35 -9.64 3.77
C LYS A 36 8.01 -8.88 2.48
N GLN A 37 8.47 -9.42 1.36
CA GLN A 37 8.15 -8.96 0.00
C GLN A 37 6.64 -8.85 -0.23
N LEU A 38 6.21 -7.73 -0.82
CA LEU A 38 4.85 -7.52 -1.25
C LEU A 38 4.63 -8.20 -2.60
N LEU A 39 3.86 -9.29 -2.62
CA LEU A 39 3.68 -10.12 -3.81
C LEU A 39 2.74 -9.50 -4.85
N ALA A 40 1.63 -8.94 -4.37
CA ALA A 40 0.60 -8.36 -5.22
C ALA A 40 -0.21 -7.35 -4.42
N VAL A 41 -0.81 -6.40 -5.14
CA VAL A 41 -1.80 -5.50 -4.58
C VAL A 41 -2.95 -5.34 -5.55
N THR A 42 -4.16 -5.40 -5.03
CA THR A 42 -5.40 -5.24 -5.79
C THR A 42 -6.09 -3.95 -5.36
N TYR A 43 -6.66 -3.26 -6.34
CA TYR A 43 -7.40 -2.02 -6.13
C TYR A 43 -8.66 -2.07 -7.00
N ASN A 44 -9.72 -1.34 -6.62
CA ASN A 44 -10.88 -1.14 -7.49
C ASN A 44 -10.50 -0.34 -8.74
N ASN A 45 -11.36 -0.21 -9.75
CA ASN A 45 -11.04 0.54 -10.98
C ASN A 45 -11.12 2.08 -10.78
N ALA A 46 -10.24 2.63 -9.95
CA ALA A 46 -10.16 4.06 -9.65
C ALA A 46 -9.06 4.76 -10.46
N SER A 47 -9.30 6.02 -10.85
CA SER A 47 -8.38 6.82 -11.68
C SER A 47 -7.02 7.11 -11.02
N ASN A 48 -6.94 7.03 -9.68
CA ASN A 48 -5.72 7.27 -8.91
C ASN A 48 -4.77 6.04 -8.85
N ASN A 49 -5.20 4.87 -9.32
CA ASN A 49 -4.43 3.64 -9.28
C ASN A 49 -3.08 3.74 -10.01
N ARG A 50 -3.05 4.43 -11.15
CA ARG A 50 -1.80 4.56 -11.93
C ARG A 50 -0.71 5.26 -11.12
N THR A 51 -1.08 6.33 -10.41
CA THR A 51 -0.16 7.07 -9.53
C THR A 51 0.16 6.27 -8.28
N LEU A 52 -0.80 5.49 -7.77
CA LEU A 52 -0.61 4.59 -6.63
C LEU A 52 0.44 3.51 -6.96
N THR A 53 0.28 2.76 -8.04
CA THR A 53 1.23 1.71 -8.46
C THR A 53 2.65 2.26 -8.60
N LYS A 54 2.82 3.36 -9.35
CA LYS A 54 4.14 4.00 -9.51
C LYS A 54 4.76 4.44 -8.18
N SER A 55 3.96 5.03 -7.31
CA SER A 55 4.43 5.50 -5.99
C SER A 55 4.81 4.33 -5.09
N LEU A 56 4.07 3.22 -5.18
CA LEU A 56 4.32 2.02 -4.41
C LEU A 56 5.60 1.32 -4.87
N GLU A 57 5.74 1.08 -6.17
CA GLU A 57 6.95 0.48 -6.76
C GLU A 57 8.21 1.28 -6.38
N SER A 58 8.15 2.61 -6.54
CA SER A 58 9.26 3.49 -6.19
C SER A 58 9.61 3.43 -4.69
N SER A 59 8.58 3.38 -3.83
CA SER A 59 8.78 3.34 -2.37
C SER A 59 9.32 2.01 -1.88
N LEU A 60 8.91 0.90 -2.51
CA LEU A 60 9.36 -0.44 -2.15
C LEU A 60 10.78 -0.71 -2.67
N ALA A 61 11.12 -0.27 -3.89
CA ALA A 61 12.47 -0.35 -4.44
C ALA A 61 13.49 0.42 -3.58
N ASN A 62 13.14 1.65 -3.15
CA ASN A 62 13.97 2.44 -2.25
C ASN A 62 14.15 1.82 -0.86
N LYS A 63 13.30 0.87 -0.47
CA LYS A 63 13.35 0.16 0.82
C LYS A 63 13.95 -1.25 0.71
N GLY A 64 14.32 -1.71 -0.49
CA GLY A 64 14.78 -3.08 -0.73
C GLY A 64 13.72 -4.14 -0.44
N ILE A 65 12.43 -3.77 -0.53
CA ILE A 65 11.30 -4.67 -0.26
C ILE A 65 10.84 -5.37 -1.55
N ILE A 66 11.20 -4.85 -2.72
CA ILE A 66 11.12 -5.50 -4.04
C ILE A 66 12.43 -5.27 -4.79
#